data_AF-W8BHT9-F1
#
_entry.id   AF-W8BHT9-F1
#
_cell.length_a   1.000
_cell.length_b   1.000
_cell.length_c   1.000
_cell.angle_alpha   90.00
_cell.angle_beta   90.00
_cell.angle_gamma   90.00
#
_symmetry.space_group_name_H-M   'P 1'
#
loop_
_entity.id
_entity.type
_entity.pdbx_description
1 polymer ?
#
loop_
_entity_poly.entity_id
_entity_poly.type
_entity_poly.pdbx_seq_one_letter_code
_entity_poly.pdbx_strand_id
1 'polypeptide(L)'
;MHAPISSSSSSTTPTPSGAHILPTTPSQTFHPLLVRFSSKESTPQQGKLAELFRQKVAAKEFFYGIELSARSYGKQPTVLDYDKFGALLPLFTSLVWLGREYANVEDVTAVESVSLGRQLYEHVVVMPHFTCYRADSKRLDEFLTLNFSNVLALRGDQVAPQQQFPHAKDLVQYIRSKRGDSISIGVGGYPEGHPESKTMEEDMLYLKEKVDAGADFIITQICFSPEAIISFVQKCRANGITVPIIVGVIVPDNMRILQFITNIIQVVIPEEQLSKYQALEDNPKALQAYAVENAVKMVKLLLESNLDIYGFQFFTMNRLKNIRLVVHEIHEYFNTKNI
;
A
#
# COMPACT_ATOMS: atom_id res chain seq x y z
N MET A 1 -44.46 5.02 59.04
CA MET A 1 -43.47 6.12 58.98
C MET A 1 -42.09 5.48 59.02
N HIS A 2 -41.47 5.32 57.85
CA HIS A 2 -40.22 4.58 57.65
C HIS A 2 -39.04 5.55 57.47
N ALA A 3 -37.91 5.19 58.07
CA ALA A 3 -36.63 5.89 58.07
C ALA A 3 -35.83 5.65 56.75
N PRO A 4 -34.80 6.47 56.45
CA PRO A 4 -34.34 6.71 55.08
C PRO A 4 -33.29 5.71 54.60
N ILE A 5 -33.38 5.37 53.31
CA ILE A 5 -32.37 4.59 52.55
C ILE A 5 -31.55 5.58 51.73
N SER A 6 -30.24 5.56 51.91
CA SER A 6 -29.25 6.27 51.11
C SER A 6 -29.17 5.67 49.70
N SER A 7 -29.45 6.46 48.66
CA SER A 7 -29.19 6.10 47.27
C SER A 7 -28.03 6.94 46.71
N SER A 8 -26.87 6.31 46.59
CA SER A 8 -25.75 6.81 45.80
C SER A 8 -26.02 6.54 44.31
N SER A 9 -26.23 7.59 43.52
CA SER A 9 -26.36 7.51 42.07
C SER A 9 -24.97 7.47 41.41
N SER A 10 -24.47 6.26 41.12
CA SER A 10 -23.31 6.09 40.23
C SER A 10 -23.82 6.05 38.78
N SER A 11 -23.63 7.15 38.06
CA SER A 11 -23.81 7.22 36.61
C SER A 11 -22.70 6.43 35.90
N THR A 12 -23.01 5.24 35.40
CA THR A 12 -22.13 4.47 34.53
C THR A 12 -22.30 4.94 33.08
N THR A 13 -21.42 5.83 32.63
CA THR A 13 -21.16 6.04 31.20
C THR A 13 -20.45 4.82 30.63
N PRO A 14 -20.95 4.17 29.56
CA PRO A 14 -20.22 3.10 28.91
C PRO A 14 -19.09 3.69 28.07
N THR A 15 -17.86 3.41 28.48
CA THR A 15 -16.66 3.62 27.67
C THR A 15 -16.71 2.67 26.45
N PRO A 16 -16.57 3.15 25.21
CA PRO A 16 -16.41 2.25 24.07
C PRO A 16 -14.99 1.70 24.09
N SER A 17 -14.83 0.53 24.70
CA SER A 17 -13.64 -0.32 24.60
C SER A 17 -13.52 -0.88 23.17
N GLY A 18 -13.11 -0.03 22.23
CA GLY A 18 -12.78 -0.40 20.86
C GLY A 18 -11.35 -0.94 20.72
N ALA A 19 -10.94 -1.85 21.58
CA ALA A 19 -9.72 -2.61 21.38
C ALA A 19 -10.01 -3.73 20.37
N HIS A 20 -9.96 -3.43 19.08
CA HIS A 20 -9.95 -4.47 18.06
C HIS A 20 -8.60 -5.18 18.08
N ILE A 21 -8.56 -6.20 18.93
CA ILE A 21 -7.68 -7.34 18.88
C ILE A 21 -7.84 -7.91 17.46
N LEU A 22 -6.82 -7.75 16.60
CA LEU A 22 -6.57 -8.73 15.53
C LEU A 22 -6.86 -10.09 16.16
N PRO A 23 -7.70 -10.97 15.58
CA PRO A 23 -7.92 -12.27 16.20
C PRO A 23 -6.54 -12.81 16.53
N THR A 24 -6.26 -12.99 17.83
CA THR A 24 -5.11 -13.73 18.31
C THR A 24 -5.39 -15.16 17.90
N THR A 25 -5.23 -15.36 16.60
CA THR A 25 -5.19 -16.64 15.93
C THR A 25 -3.98 -17.30 16.59
N PRO A 26 -4.08 -18.58 17.03
CA PRO A 26 -2.95 -19.29 17.62
C PRO A 26 -1.71 -18.99 16.79
N SER A 27 -0.64 -18.49 17.44
CA SER A 27 0.47 -17.76 16.81
C SER A 27 0.66 -18.21 15.37
N GLN A 28 0.17 -17.42 14.40
CA GLN A 28 0.38 -17.81 13.01
C GLN A 28 1.88 -17.84 12.80
N THR A 29 2.42 -19.03 12.63
CA THR A 29 3.82 -19.23 12.27
C THR A 29 4.01 -18.53 10.93
N PHE A 30 4.86 -17.51 10.93
CA PHE A 30 5.31 -16.86 9.72
C PHE A 30 6.67 -17.39 9.35
N HIS A 31 6.97 -17.33 8.06
CA HIS A 31 8.28 -17.66 7.52
C HIS A 31 8.84 -16.43 6.79
N PRO A 32 10.18 -16.26 6.72
CA PRO A 32 10.77 -15.26 5.84
C PRO A 32 10.31 -15.45 4.40
N LEU A 33 10.00 -14.36 3.71
CA LEU A 33 9.88 -14.38 2.25
C LEU A 33 11.28 -14.60 1.66
N LEU A 34 11.44 -15.66 0.88
CA LEU A 34 12.67 -15.92 0.16
C LEU A 34 12.56 -15.34 -1.24
N VAL A 35 13.63 -14.75 -1.76
CA VAL A 35 13.68 -14.21 -3.12
C VAL A 35 14.75 -14.91 -3.94
N ARG A 36 14.51 -15.04 -5.24
CA ARG A 36 15.43 -15.63 -6.21
C ARG A 36 15.52 -14.75 -7.45
N PHE A 37 16.75 -14.59 -7.92
CA PHE A 37 17.14 -13.96 -9.17
C PHE A 37 18.18 -14.83 -9.87
N SER A 38 18.22 -14.81 -11.19
CA SER A 38 19.30 -15.39 -11.97
C SER A 38 20.46 -14.38 -12.07
N SER A 39 21.69 -14.89 -12.11
CA SER A 39 22.90 -14.06 -12.23
C SER A 39 23.05 -13.33 -13.58
N LYS A 40 22.06 -13.41 -14.47
CA LYS A 40 22.08 -12.86 -15.83
C LYS A 40 21.28 -11.59 -16.01
N GLU A 41 20.48 -11.18 -15.03
CA GLU A 41 19.72 -9.93 -15.12
C GLU A 41 20.66 -8.73 -14.93
N SER A 42 20.55 -7.73 -15.79
CA SER A 42 21.30 -6.48 -15.67
C SER A 42 20.90 -5.79 -14.36
N THR A 43 21.86 -5.45 -13.51
CA THR A 43 21.67 -4.63 -12.31
C THR A 43 20.91 -3.36 -12.70
N PRO A 44 19.67 -3.14 -12.24
CA PRO A 44 19.00 -1.88 -12.52
C PRO A 44 19.75 -0.77 -11.81
N GLN A 45 19.99 0.33 -12.52
CA GLN A 45 20.44 1.54 -11.86
C GLN A 45 19.30 2.00 -10.94
N GLN A 46 19.55 2.03 -9.63
CA GLN A 46 18.57 2.55 -8.68
C GLN A 46 18.18 3.97 -9.07
N GLY A 47 16.88 4.15 -9.29
CA GLY A 47 16.30 5.42 -9.73
C GLY A 47 15.33 5.97 -8.70
N LYS A 48 15.16 7.29 -8.70
CA LYS A 48 14.08 7.94 -7.96
C LYS A 48 12.76 7.65 -8.67
N LEU A 49 11.84 6.98 -7.97
CA LEU A 49 10.55 6.57 -8.51
C LEU A 49 9.73 7.73 -9.05
N ALA A 50 9.78 8.90 -8.41
CA ALA A 50 9.09 10.08 -8.94
C ALA A 50 9.53 10.46 -10.37
N GLU A 51 10.81 10.30 -10.70
CA GLU A 51 11.32 10.60 -12.05
C GLU A 51 10.84 9.54 -13.04
N LEU A 52 10.97 8.26 -12.66
CA LEU A 52 10.48 7.13 -13.47
C LEU A 52 8.97 7.23 -13.72
N PHE A 53 8.18 7.55 -12.69
CA PHE A 53 6.74 7.72 -12.80
C PHE A 53 6.38 8.89 -13.72
N ARG A 54 7.03 10.05 -13.57
CA ARG A 54 6.80 11.19 -14.47
C ARG A 54 7.14 10.83 -15.92
N GLN A 55 8.23 10.11 -16.17
CA GLN A 55 8.61 9.66 -17.50
C GLN A 55 7.57 8.72 -18.11
N LYS A 56 7.14 7.70 -17.35
CA LYS A 56 6.13 6.72 -17.81
C LYS A 56 4.76 7.37 -18.04
N VAL A 57 4.33 8.26 -17.14
CA VAL A 57 3.09 9.03 -17.30
C VAL A 57 3.15 9.93 -18.52
N ALA A 58 4.25 10.67 -18.74
CA ALA A 58 4.42 11.51 -19.92
C ALA A 58 4.43 10.70 -21.23
N ALA A 59 4.98 9.48 -21.19
CA ALA A 59 4.96 8.54 -22.31
C ALA A 59 3.61 7.82 -22.48
N LYS A 60 2.65 8.02 -21.57
CA LYS A 60 1.36 7.31 -21.53
C LYS A 60 1.53 5.79 -21.51
N GLU A 61 2.60 5.32 -20.87
CA GLU A 61 2.97 3.91 -20.82
C GLU A 61 2.44 3.28 -19.53
N PHE A 62 1.71 2.17 -19.64
CA PHE A 62 1.34 1.38 -18.47
C PHE A 62 2.58 0.88 -17.73
N PHE A 63 2.58 1.05 -16.42
CA PHE A 63 3.59 0.46 -15.54
C PHE A 63 2.97 0.04 -14.22
N TYR A 64 3.67 -0.83 -13.49
CA TYR A 64 3.21 -1.26 -12.19
C TYR A 64 4.35 -1.58 -11.24
N GLY A 65 4.04 -1.55 -9.95
CA GLY A 65 4.84 -2.10 -8.87
C GLY A 65 4.11 -3.21 -8.12
N ILE A 66 4.85 -3.93 -7.28
CA ILE A 66 4.31 -4.95 -6.39
C ILE A 66 4.66 -4.64 -4.93
N GLU A 67 3.71 -4.85 -4.03
CA GLU A 67 3.95 -4.77 -2.59
C GLU A 67 4.29 -6.14 -2.01
N LEU A 68 5.38 -6.23 -1.25
CA LEU A 68 5.78 -7.44 -0.54
C LEU A 68 5.87 -7.20 0.97
N SER A 69 5.50 -8.22 1.73
CA SER A 69 5.87 -8.32 3.14
C SER A 69 7.09 -9.23 3.27
N ALA A 70 8.02 -8.88 4.17
CA ALA A 70 9.13 -9.76 4.49
C ALA A 70 8.70 -11.06 5.17
N ARG A 71 7.44 -11.13 5.62
CA ARG A 71 6.83 -12.31 6.23
C ARG A 71 5.80 -12.93 5.30
N SER A 72 5.86 -14.25 5.19
CA SER A 72 4.87 -15.06 4.51
C SER A 72 4.11 -15.90 5.53
N TYR A 73 2.78 -15.90 5.41
CA TYR A 73 1.89 -16.60 6.32
C TYR A 73 1.38 -17.87 5.64
N GLY A 74 1.66 -19.04 6.23
CA GLY A 74 1.34 -20.33 5.65
C GLY A 74 2.14 -21.46 6.27
N LYS A 75 1.95 -22.68 5.77
CA LYS A 75 2.63 -23.89 6.29
C LYS A 75 4.10 -24.00 5.89
N GLN A 76 4.54 -23.25 4.88
CA GLN A 76 5.87 -23.33 4.28
C GLN A 76 6.35 -21.94 3.87
N PRO A 77 7.67 -21.70 3.82
CA PRO A 77 8.24 -20.48 3.25
C PRO A 77 7.76 -20.25 1.82
N THR A 78 7.48 -19.00 1.48
CA THR A 78 7.19 -18.60 0.10
C THR A 78 8.49 -18.18 -0.57
N VAL A 79 8.72 -18.67 -1.80
CA VAL A 79 9.83 -18.26 -2.64
C VAL A 79 9.29 -17.42 -3.79
N LEU A 80 9.67 -16.15 -3.82
CA LEU A 80 9.43 -15.25 -4.93
C LEU A 80 10.58 -15.34 -5.92
N ASP A 81 10.27 -15.92 -7.07
CA ASP A 81 11.19 -16.05 -8.20
C ASP A 81 10.94 -14.93 -9.22
N TYR A 82 11.84 -13.94 -9.24
CA TYR A 82 11.74 -12.76 -10.11
C TYR A 82 12.00 -13.10 -11.58
N ASP A 83 12.82 -14.12 -11.87
CA ASP A 83 13.09 -14.55 -13.25
C ASP A 83 11.79 -14.95 -13.98
N LYS A 84 10.77 -15.39 -13.23
CA LYS A 84 9.47 -15.77 -13.78
C LYS A 84 8.61 -14.58 -14.24
N PHE A 85 9.04 -13.35 -14.01
CA PHE A 85 8.38 -12.18 -14.58
C PHE A 85 8.79 -11.94 -16.04
N GLY A 86 10.04 -12.25 -16.41
CA GLY A 86 10.54 -12.04 -17.78
C GLY A 86 10.31 -10.60 -18.26
N ALA A 87 9.71 -10.45 -19.44
CA ALA A 87 9.38 -9.13 -20.01
C ALA A 87 8.32 -8.34 -19.20
N LEU A 88 7.60 -9.00 -18.29
CA LEU A 88 6.62 -8.40 -17.40
C LEU A 88 7.25 -8.17 -16.01
N LEU A 89 8.47 -7.67 -15.93
CA LEU A 89 9.09 -7.30 -14.66
C LEU A 89 8.39 -6.04 -14.10
N PRO A 90 8.03 -5.99 -12.80
CA PRO A 90 7.52 -4.77 -12.21
C PRO A 90 8.57 -3.66 -12.28
N LEU A 91 8.12 -2.42 -12.45
CA LEU A 91 8.99 -1.23 -12.42
C LEU A 91 9.65 -1.06 -11.04
N PHE A 92 8.95 -1.45 -9.97
CA PHE A 92 9.45 -1.35 -8.61
C PHE A 92 8.80 -2.34 -7.64
N THR A 93 9.46 -2.57 -6.52
CA THR A 93 8.96 -3.38 -5.41
C THR A 93 8.89 -2.54 -4.15
N SER A 94 7.69 -2.40 -3.58
CA SER A 94 7.51 -1.76 -2.27
C SER A 94 7.54 -2.79 -1.15
N LEU A 95 7.99 -2.37 0.03
CA LEU A 95 8.23 -3.27 1.16
C LEU A 95 7.50 -2.78 2.40
N VAL A 96 6.55 -3.59 2.86
CA VAL A 96 5.69 -3.27 3.99
C VAL A 96 6.51 -3.05 5.26
N TRP A 97 6.19 -1.98 5.98
CA TRP A 97 6.68 -1.74 7.34
C TRP A 97 5.59 -2.11 8.34
N LEU A 98 5.82 -3.20 9.07
CA LEU A 98 4.92 -3.67 10.12
C LEU A 98 5.17 -2.85 11.39
N GLY A 99 4.42 -1.75 11.55
CA GLY A 99 4.68 -0.73 12.57
C GLY A 99 4.84 -1.29 13.99
N ARG A 100 3.93 -2.17 14.44
CA ARG A 100 3.98 -2.73 15.81
C ARG A 100 5.19 -3.63 16.03
N GLU A 101 5.46 -4.47 15.05
CA GLU A 101 6.48 -5.49 15.07
C GLU A 101 7.87 -4.87 14.96
N TYR A 102 8.03 -3.88 14.08
CA TYR A 102 9.31 -3.25 13.77
C TYR A 102 9.65 -2.07 14.67
N ALA A 103 8.69 -1.51 15.40
CA ALA A 103 8.96 -0.46 16.37
C ALA A 103 9.88 -0.91 17.54
N ASN A 104 9.95 -2.22 17.82
CA ASN A 104 10.77 -2.79 18.90
C ASN A 104 12.12 -3.36 18.43
N VAL A 105 12.40 -3.34 17.13
CA VAL A 105 13.68 -3.83 16.60
C VAL A 105 14.68 -2.69 16.67
N GLU A 106 15.59 -2.71 17.66
CA GLU A 106 16.52 -1.60 17.92
C GLU A 106 17.36 -1.27 16.69
N ASP A 107 18.08 -2.25 16.15
CA ASP A 107 18.87 -2.10 14.92
C ASP A 107 17.96 -2.08 13.69
N VAL A 108 17.88 -0.92 13.02
CA VAL A 108 17.08 -0.76 11.80
C VAL A 108 17.52 -1.70 10.66
N THR A 109 18.78 -2.13 10.63
CA THR A 109 19.27 -3.06 9.60
C THR A 109 18.72 -4.47 9.78
N ALA A 110 18.38 -4.84 11.02
CA ALA A 110 17.77 -6.11 11.38
C ALA A 110 16.25 -6.14 11.17
N VAL A 111 15.62 -5.02 10.79
CA VAL A 111 14.22 -5.00 10.39
C VAL A 111 14.07 -5.85 9.12
N GLU A 112 13.16 -6.84 9.15
CA GLU A 112 13.07 -7.85 8.09
C GLU A 112 12.77 -7.23 6.71
N SER A 113 11.93 -6.18 6.64
CA SER A 113 11.66 -5.46 5.38
C SER A 113 12.85 -4.66 4.87
N VAL A 114 13.69 -4.13 5.75
CA VAL A 114 14.97 -3.50 5.39
C VAL A 114 15.95 -4.54 4.87
N SER A 115 16.09 -5.67 5.58
CA SER A 115 16.95 -6.78 5.15
C SER A 115 16.53 -7.32 3.77
N LEU A 116 15.23 -7.53 3.54
CA LEU A 116 14.70 -7.90 2.24
C LEU A 116 14.98 -6.83 1.18
N GLY A 117 14.80 -5.55 1.52
CA GLY A 117 15.08 -4.44 0.61
C GLY A 117 16.53 -4.38 0.17
N ARG A 118 17.48 -4.67 1.06
CA ARG A 118 18.91 -4.74 0.72
C ARG A 118 19.22 -5.90 -0.22
N GLN A 119 18.57 -7.06 -0.04
CA GLN A 119 18.71 -8.19 -0.97
C GLN A 119 18.16 -7.87 -2.35
N LEU A 120 17.06 -7.10 -2.42
CA LEU A 120 16.41 -6.72 -3.67
C LEU A 120 17.10 -5.55 -4.38
N TYR A 121 17.85 -4.71 -3.64
CA TYR A 121 18.41 -3.45 -4.13
C TYR A 121 19.35 -3.61 -5.34
N GLU A 122 20.01 -4.75 -5.50
CA GLU A 122 20.88 -5.00 -6.65
C GLU A 122 20.14 -5.51 -7.89
N HIS A 123 18.83 -5.79 -7.78
CA HIS A 123 18.07 -6.50 -8.82
C HIS A 123 16.81 -5.78 -9.27
N VAL A 124 16.18 -4.97 -8.41
CA VAL A 124 14.96 -4.21 -8.72
C VAL A 124 14.96 -2.86 -8.01
N VAL A 125 14.25 -1.86 -8.55
CA VAL A 125 14.03 -0.60 -7.83
C VAL A 125 13.17 -0.89 -6.59
N VAL A 126 13.66 -0.52 -5.41
CA VAL A 126 12.97 -0.78 -4.15
C VAL A 126 12.44 0.49 -3.51
N MET A 127 11.31 0.35 -2.82
CA MET A 127 10.70 1.40 -2.02
C MET A 127 10.28 0.84 -0.65
N PRO A 128 11.17 0.84 0.35
CA PRO A 128 10.77 0.54 1.71
C PRO A 128 9.74 1.53 2.24
N HIS A 129 8.77 1.03 2.99
CA HIS A 129 7.88 1.87 3.77
C HIS A 129 8.57 2.29 5.07
N PHE A 130 8.14 3.41 5.64
CA PHE A 130 8.52 3.81 6.99
C PHE A 130 7.33 4.47 7.66
N THR A 131 7.01 4.08 8.90
CA THR A 131 5.84 4.59 9.62
C THR A 131 6.22 5.52 10.78
N CYS A 132 5.35 6.47 11.10
CA CYS A 132 5.53 7.35 12.25
C CYS A 132 5.46 6.59 13.59
N TYR A 133 4.77 5.44 13.63
CA TYR A 133 4.48 4.72 14.87
C TYR A 133 5.74 4.41 15.69
N ARG A 134 5.87 5.08 16.84
CA ARG A 134 7.04 5.00 17.75
C ARG A 134 8.39 5.30 17.07
N ALA A 135 8.39 6.00 15.95
CA ALA A 135 9.60 6.49 15.32
C ALA A 135 10.04 7.81 15.96
N ASP A 136 11.34 7.96 16.12
CA ASP A 136 12.00 9.21 16.52
C ASP A 136 13.01 9.64 15.44
N SER A 137 13.58 10.84 15.59
CA SER A 137 14.57 11.38 14.65
C SER A 137 15.82 10.49 14.54
N LYS A 138 16.22 9.82 15.62
CA LYS A 138 17.41 8.94 15.61
C LYS A 138 17.17 7.74 14.71
N ARG A 139 16.05 7.04 14.90
CA ARG A 139 15.66 5.88 14.10
C ARG A 139 15.46 6.23 12.63
N LEU A 140 14.88 7.39 12.34
CA LEU A 140 14.73 7.86 10.97
C LEU A 140 16.09 8.22 10.35
N ASP A 141 16.99 8.87 11.09
CA ASP A 141 18.35 9.14 10.60
C ASP A 141 19.10 7.83 10.31
N GLU A 142 19.03 6.82 11.21
CA GLU A 142 19.58 5.48 10.99
C GLU A 142 19.00 4.83 9.72
N PHE A 143 17.68 4.88 9.52
CA PHE A 143 17.04 4.40 8.29
C PHE A 143 17.56 5.13 7.04
N LEU A 144 17.72 6.45 7.09
CA LEU A 144 18.20 7.24 5.95
C LEU A 144 19.68 6.96 5.62
N THR A 145 20.49 6.51 6.59
CA THR A 145 21.87 6.07 6.32
C THR A 145 21.94 4.80 5.44
N LEU A 146 20.84 4.05 5.32
CA LEU A 146 20.75 2.88 4.45
C LEU A 146 20.75 3.25 2.95
N ASN A 147 20.60 4.54 2.62
CA ASN A 147 20.73 5.08 1.26
C ASN A 147 19.76 4.49 0.22
N PHE A 148 18.56 4.08 0.64
CA PHE A 148 17.49 3.81 -0.31
C PHE A 148 17.12 5.09 -1.06
N SER A 149 16.96 4.99 -2.38
CA SER A 149 16.58 6.12 -3.24
C SER A 149 15.10 6.50 -3.12
N ASN A 150 14.29 5.66 -2.46
CA ASN A 150 12.84 5.81 -2.38
C ASN A 150 12.34 5.42 -0.99
N VAL A 151 11.28 6.08 -0.54
CA VAL A 151 10.58 5.73 0.71
C VAL A 151 9.10 6.03 0.58
N LEU A 152 8.24 5.15 1.11
CA LEU A 152 6.82 5.46 1.33
C LEU A 152 6.63 5.90 2.79
N ALA A 153 6.41 7.19 2.99
CA ALA A 153 6.19 7.78 4.31
C ALA A 153 4.72 7.63 4.72
N LEU A 154 4.48 6.91 5.82
CA LEU A 154 3.14 6.59 6.32
C LEU A 154 3.02 6.97 7.79
N ARG A 155 1.80 7.22 8.26
CA ARG A 155 1.57 7.37 9.71
C ARG A 155 1.63 6.00 10.41
N GLY A 156 1.05 5.00 9.78
CA GLY A 156 0.68 3.73 10.41
C GLY A 156 -0.71 3.80 11.05
N ASP A 157 -1.24 2.62 11.39
CA ASP A 157 -2.61 2.46 11.89
C ASP A 157 -2.76 2.82 13.38
N GLN A 158 -1.64 2.95 14.08
CA GLN A 158 -1.62 3.31 15.49
C GLN A 158 -0.85 4.61 15.72
N VAL A 159 -1.23 5.29 16.80
CA VAL A 159 -0.55 6.47 17.31
C VAL A 159 -0.08 6.16 18.72
N ALA A 160 1.23 6.25 18.95
CA ALA A 160 1.78 6.10 20.30
C ALA A 160 1.64 7.41 21.10
N PRO A 161 1.48 7.35 22.43
CA PRO A 161 1.57 8.54 23.26
C PRO A 161 2.90 9.27 23.04
N GLN A 162 2.86 10.59 22.91
CA GLN A 162 4.05 11.44 22.72
C GLN A 162 4.91 11.07 21.50
N GLN A 163 4.32 10.46 20.47
CA GLN A 163 5.02 10.18 19.22
C GLN A 163 5.57 11.46 18.59
N GLN A 164 6.86 11.46 18.24
CA GLN A 164 7.56 12.64 17.71
C GLN A 164 7.02 13.10 16.35
N PHE A 165 6.56 12.17 15.51
CA PHE A 165 5.97 12.46 14.21
C PHE A 165 4.46 12.15 14.24
N PRO A 166 3.56 13.10 14.53
CA PRO A 166 2.13 12.82 14.63
C PRO A 166 1.50 12.33 13.31
N HIS A 167 1.97 12.84 12.17
CA HIS A 167 1.41 12.61 10.85
C HIS A 167 2.50 12.27 9.83
N ALA A 168 2.11 11.65 8.71
CA ALA A 168 3.03 11.32 7.63
C ALA A 168 3.75 12.55 7.05
N LYS A 169 3.10 13.74 7.04
CA LYS A 169 3.72 14.99 6.59
C LYS A 169 4.99 15.34 7.39
N ASP A 170 5.02 15.00 8.68
CA ASP A 170 6.15 15.31 9.54
C ASP A 170 7.38 14.45 9.17
N LEU A 171 7.16 13.19 8.76
CA LEU A 171 8.22 12.38 8.15
C LEU A 171 8.69 12.97 6.83
N VAL A 172 7.77 13.39 5.95
CA VAL A 172 8.13 14.00 4.66
C VAL A 172 9.04 15.21 4.88
N GLN A 173 8.63 16.15 5.75
CA GLN A 173 9.42 17.35 6.08
C GLN A 173 10.79 16.99 6.64
N TYR A 174 10.85 16.03 7.58
CA TYR A 174 12.10 15.63 8.20
C TYR A 174 13.04 14.99 7.18
N ILE A 175 12.55 14.05 6.35
CA ILE A 175 13.33 13.41 5.29
C ILE A 175 13.85 14.45 4.30
N ARG A 176 13.00 15.39 3.87
CA ARG A 176 13.43 16.50 2.99
C ARG A 176 14.53 17.35 3.61
N SER A 177 14.43 17.67 4.90
CA SER A 177 15.47 18.45 5.60
C SER A 177 16.83 17.74 5.64
N LYS A 178 16.84 16.40 5.61
CA LYS A 178 18.07 15.57 5.68
C LYS A 178 18.64 15.20 4.31
N ARG A 179 17.77 14.97 3.33
CA ARG A 179 18.15 14.37 2.03
C ARG A 179 17.83 15.24 0.82
N GLY A 180 17.08 16.33 0.98
CA GLY A 180 16.62 17.17 -0.13
C GLY A 180 16.01 16.32 -1.25
N ASP A 181 16.44 16.57 -2.48
CA ASP A 181 15.95 15.89 -3.69
C ASP A 181 16.72 14.60 -4.03
N SER A 182 17.62 14.15 -3.16
CA SER A 182 18.38 12.89 -3.36
C SER A 182 17.58 11.62 -3.10
N ILE A 183 16.35 11.76 -2.58
CA ILE A 183 15.44 10.66 -2.26
C ILE A 183 14.05 10.98 -2.83
N SER A 184 13.35 9.96 -3.32
CA SER A 184 11.95 10.06 -3.69
C SER A 184 11.04 9.69 -2.53
N ILE A 185 10.03 10.50 -2.25
CA ILE A 185 9.12 10.30 -1.12
C ILE A 185 7.70 10.10 -1.63
N GLY A 186 7.15 8.91 -1.43
CA GLY A 186 5.72 8.63 -1.63
C GLY A 186 4.92 8.87 -0.36
N VAL A 187 3.63 9.16 -0.51
CA VAL A 187 2.64 9.16 0.59
C VAL A 187 1.36 8.41 0.22
N GLY A 188 0.60 7.98 1.22
CA GLY A 188 -0.72 7.35 1.01
C GLY A 188 -1.81 8.35 0.65
N GLY A 189 -2.76 7.96 -0.21
CA GLY A 189 -4.01 8.68 -0.49
C GLY A 189 -5.22 7.74 -0.44
N TYR A 190 -6.42 8.25 -0.15
CA TYR A 190 -7.58 7.41 0.13
C TYR A 190 -8.72 7.76 -0.83
N PRO A 191 -8.97 6.97 -1.89
CA PRO A 191 -10.00 7.29 -2.90
C PRO A 191 -11.41 7.43 -2.34
N GLU A 192 -11.69 6.76 -1.22
CA GLU A 192 -12.98 6.77 -0.52
C GLU A 192 -12.96 7.65 0.76
N GLY A 193 -11.84 8.36 0.99
CA GLY A 193 -11.57 9.12 2.22
C GLY A 193 -10.95 8.26 3.33
N HIS A 194 -10.06 8.86 4.12
CA HIS A 194 -9.49 8.18 5.28
C HIS A 194 -10.56 7.99 6.38
N PRO A 195 -10.68 6.82 7.04
CA PRO A 195 -11.73 6.56 8.03
C PRO A 195 -11.77 7.51 9.24
N GLU A 196 -10.62 8.09 9.58
CA GLU A 196 -10.49 9.10 10.66
C GLU A 196 -10.76 10.54 10.20
N SER A 197 -10.89 10.79 8.90
CA SER A 197 -11.27 12.11 8.38
C SER A 197 -12.80 12.23 8.40
N LYS A 198 -13.33 13.40 8.80
CA LYS A 198 -14.79 13.60 8.90
C LYS A 198 -15.44 13.70 7.53
N THR A 199 -14.72 14.25 6.55
CA THR A 199 -15.19 14.39 5.17
C THR A 199 -14.05 14.17 4.18
N MET A 200 -14.40 13.96 2.91
CA MET A 200 -13.44 13.85 1.82
C MET A 200 -12.67 15.17 1.58
N GLU A 201 -13.30 16.31 1.83
CA GLU A 201 -12.66 17.62 1.74
C GLU A 201 -11.57 17.80 2.80
N GLU A 202 -11.84 17.35 4.04
CA GLU A 202 -10.84 17.33 5.10
C GLU A 202 -9.68 16.38 4.76
N ASP A 203 -9.99 15.18 4.26
CA ASP A 203 -8.94 14.24 3.83
C ASP A 203 -8.06 14.81 2.70
N MET A 204 -8.69 15.48 1.73
CA MET A 204 -7.99 16.13 0.62
C MET A 204 -7.08 17.27 1.10
N LEU A 205 -7.49 18.02 2.13
CA LEU A 205 -6.63 19.03 2.76
C LEU A 205 -5.36 18.40 3.34
N TYR A 206 -5.49 17.32 4.12
CA TYR A 206 -4.32 16.63 4.68
C TYR A 206 -3.46 15.96 3.61
N LEU A 207 -4.06 15.46 2.52
CA LEU A 207 -3.32 14.96 1.37
C LEU A 207 -2.49 16.08 0.73
N LYS A 208 -3.09 17.26 0.51
CA LYS A 208 -2.40 18.44 0.00
C LYS A 208 -1.26 18.86 0.92
N GLU A 209 -1.46 18.89 2.24
CA GLU A 209 -0.39 19.22 3.20
C GLU A 209 0.82 18.27 3.09
N LYS A 210 0.59 16.96 2.87
CA LYS A 210 1.68 16.00 2.64
C LYS A 210 2.44 16.27 1.35
N VAL A 211 1.73 16.66 0.29
CA VAL A 211 2.33 16.99 -1.01
C VAL A 211 3.12 18.31 -0.91
N ASP A 212 2.53 19.35 -0.32
CA ASP A 212 3.15 20.65 -0.11
C ASP A 212 4.38 20.56 0.84
N ALA A 213 4.39 19.58 1.76
CA ALA A 213 5.55 19.24 2.57
C ALA A 213 6.74 18.63 1.77
N GLY A 214 6.50 18.25 0.51
CA GLY A 214 7.51 17.75 -0.41
C GLY A 214 7.35 16.29 -0.82
N ALA A 215 6.18 15.67 -0.69
CA ALA A 215 5.96 14.33 -1.26
C ALA A 215 5.96 14.39 -2.80
N ASP A 216 6.58 13.43 -3.46
CA ASP A 216 6.77 13.42 -4.91
C ASP A 216 5.71 12.64 -5.70
N PHE A 217 5.01 11.72 -5.05
CA PHE A 217 3.95 10.91 -5.63
C PHE A 217 3.02 10.36 -4.54
N ILE A 218 1.86 9.90 -4.98
CA ILE A 218 0.84 9.30 -4.11
C ILE A 218 0.66 7.84 -4.51
N ILE A 219 0.59 6.94 -3.54
CA ILE A 219 0.04 5.59 -3.72
C ILE A 219 -1.33 5.56 -3.07
N THR A 220 -2.37 5.19 -3.81
CA THR A 220 -3.71 5.10 -3.23
C THR A 220 -3.86 3.85 -2.37
N GLN A 221 -4.72 3.93 -1.37
CA GLN A 221 -5.32 2.75 -0.74
C GLN A 221 -6.08 1.94 -1.80
N ILE A 222 -6.24 0.64 -1.53
CA ILE A 222 -7.11 -0.27 -2.29
C ILE A 222 -8.49 0.37 -2.44
N CYS A 223 -9.02 0.34 -3.65
CA CYS A 223 -10.40 0.71 -3.94
C CYS A 223 -10.94 -0.19 -5.06
N PHE A 224 -12.18 -0.66 -4.91
CA PHE A 224 -12.84 -1.55 -5.87
C PHE A 224 -13.73 -0.80 -6.88
N SER A 225 -13.95 0.50 -6.68
CA SER A 225 -14.74 1.35 -7.58
C SER A 225 -13.81 2.21 -8.45
N PRO A 226 -13.77 1.98 -9.78
CA PRO A 226 -13.08 2.89 -10.69
C PRO A 226 -13.63 4.32 -10.63
N GLU A 227 -14.94 4.49 -10.39
CA GLU A 227 -15.60 5.79 -10.28
C GLU A 227 -15.08 6.59 -9.07
N ALA A 228 -14.90 5.93 -7.92
CA ALA A 228 -14.31 6.55 -6.73
C ALA A 228 -12.86 7.00 -6.99
N ILE A 229 -12.07 6.16 -7.67
CA ILE A 229 -10.68 6.49 -8.06
C ILE A 229 -10.65 7.69 -9.01
N ILE A 230 -11.50 7.70 -10.04
CA ILE A 230 -11.63 8.81 -10.99
C ILE A 230 -11.99 10.11 -10.26
N SER A 231 -13.01 10.06 -9.39
CA SER A 231 -13.45 11.21 -8.59
C SER A 231 -12.33 11.72 -7.68
N PHE A 232 -11.59 10.82 -7.04
CA PHE A 232 -10.43 11.17 -6.21
C PHE A 232 -9.33 11.89 -7.01
N VAL A 233 -8.97 11.36 -8.19
CA VAL A 233 -7.95 11.99 -9.04
C VAL A 233 -8.41 13.36 -9.52
N GLN A 234 -9.67 13.50 -9.95
CA GLN A 234 -10.25 14.80 -10.32
C GLN A 234 -10.18 15.81 -9.16
N LYS A 235 -10.54 15.39 -7.95
CA LYS A 235 -10.45 16.24 -6.75
C LYS A 235 -9.00 16.62 -6.42
N CYS A 236 -8.05 15.70 -6.57
CA CYS A 236 -6.61 16.00 -6.42
C CYS A 236 -6.20 17.12 -7.38
N ARG A 237 -6.53 17.00 -8.67
CA ARG A 237 -6.20 18.01 -9.68
C ARG A 237 -6.88 19.36 -9.39
N ALA A 238 -8.15 19.35 -8.99
CA ALA A 238 -8.88 20.55 -8.61
C ALA A 238 -8.27 21.28 -7.40
N ASN A 239 -7.56 20.56 -6.52
CA ASN A 239 -6.84 21.12 -5.37
C ASN A 239 -5.34 21.39 -5.66
N GLY A 240 -4.93 21.38 -6.93
CA GLY A 240 -3.55 21.68 -7.33
C GLY A 240 -2.54 20.58 -7.00
N ILE A 241 -2.99 19.36 -6.68
CA ILE A 241 -2.11 18.21 -6.50
C ILE A 241 -1.77 17.64 -7.87
N THR A 242 -0.56 17.90 -8.35
CA THR A 242 -0.09 17.53 -9.70
C THR A 242 0.93 16.39 -9.72
N VAL A 243 1.36 15.91 -8.56
CA VAL A 243 2.25 14.75 -8.46
C VAL A 243 1.61 13.49 -9.06
N PRO A 244 2.41 12.53 -9.57
CA PRO A 244 1.90 11.25 -10.04
C PRO A 244 1.07 10.53 -8.97
N ILE A 245 -0.02 9.90 -9.40
CA ILE A 245 -0.89 9.08 -8.54
C ILE A 245 -0.83 7.65 -9.06
N ILE A 246 -0.38 6.74 -8.21
CA ILE A 246 -0.24 5.31 -8.48
C ILE A 246 -1.42 4.60 -7.81
N VAL A 247 -2.24 3.93 -8.60
CA VAL A 247 -3.50 3.33 -8.11
C VAL A 247 -3.23 1.98 -7.46
N GLY A 248 -3.64 1.87 -6.20
CA GLY A 248 -3.60 0.65 -5.41
C GLY A 248 -4.65 -0.36 -5.83
N VAL A 249 -4.22 -1.58 -6.20
CA VAL A 249 -5.09 -2.66 -6.69
C VAL A 249 -4.81 -3.96 -5.93
N ILE A 250 -5.86 -4.67 -5.55
CA ILE A 250 -5.77 -6.04 -5.02
C ILE A 250 -6.57 -7.00 -5.89
N VAL A 251 -6.08 -8.23 -6.05
CA VAL A 251 -6.74 -9.27 -6.86
C VAL A 251 -6.92 -10.52 -6.00
N PRO A 252 -8.03 -10.62 -5.24
CA PRO A 252 -8.19 -11.63 -4.20
C PRO A 252 -8.20 -13.06 -4.77
N ASP A 253 -7.47 -13.99 -4.15
CA ASP A 253 -7.48 -15.40 -4.58
C ASP A 253 -8.75 -16.16 -4.18
N ASN A 254 -9.42 -15.71 -3.12
CA ASN A 254 -10.58 -16.39 -2.52
C ASN A 254 -11.34 -15.44 -1.58
N MET A 255 -12.53 -15.88 -1.17
CA MET A 255 -13.40 -15.15 -0.23
C MET A 255 -12.74 -14.84 1.10
N ARG A 256 -11.91 -15.74 1.64
CA ARG A 256 -11.23 -15.51 2.93
C ARG A 256 -10.27 -14.32 2.86
N ILE A 257 -9.52 -14.20 1.77
CA ILE A 257 -8.64 -13.05 1.55
C ILE A 257 -9.48 -11.78 1.40
N LEU A 258 -10.56 -11.83 0.64
CA LEU A 258 -11.46 -10.70 0.46
C LEU A 258 -12.03 -10.20 1.79
N GLN A 259 -12.56 -11.09 2.62
CA GLN A 259 -13.07 -10.79 3.96
C GLN A 259 -11.97 -10.26 4.89
N PHE A 260 -10.76 -10.81 4.81
CA PHE A 260 -9.62 -10.32 5.58
C PHE A 260 -9.30 -8.87 5.23
N ILE A 261 -9.27 -8.54 3.94
CA ILE A 261 -9.01 -7.18 3.44
C ILE A 261 -10.11 -6.22 3.89
N THR A 262 -11.39 -6.57 3.72
CA THR A 262 -12.50 -5.68 4.13
C THR A 262 -12.49 -5.39 5.62
N ASN A 263 -12.16 -6.38 6.45
CA ASN A 263 -12.18 -6.23 7.90
C ASN A 263 -11.01 -5.39 8.43
N ILE A 264 -9.85 -5.42 7.76
CA ILE A 264 -8.64 -4.74 8.23
C ILE A 264 -8.50 -3.36 7.61
N ILE A 265 -8.77 -3.25 6.31
CA ILE A 265 -8.44 -2.06 5.51
C ILE A 265 -9.63 -1.10 5.40
N GLN A 266 -10.82 -1.52 5.90
CA GLN A 266 -12.06 -0.73 5.88
C GLN A 266 -12.42 -0.22 4.47
N VAL A 267 -12.13 -1.03 3.45
CA VAL A 267 -12.47 -0.73 2.05
C VAL A 267 -13.90 -1.12 1.74
N VAL A 268 -14.58 -0.33 0.91
CA VAL A 268 -15.93 -0.65 0.43
C VAL A 268 -15.83 -1.45 -0.86
N ILE A 269 -16.52 -2.60 -0.89
CA ILE A 269 -16.71 -3.38 -2.11
C ILE A 269 -18.12 -3.07 -2.65
N PRO A 270 -18.26 -2.70 -3.93
CA PRO A 270 -19.58 -2.54 -4.53
C PRO A 270 -20.44 -3.79 -4.34
N GLU A 271 -21.72 -3.60 -3.95
CA GLU A 271 -22.62 -4.69 -3.56
C GLU A 271 -22.76 -5.78 -4.64
N GLU A 272 -22.81 -5.37 -5.91
CA GLU A 272 -22.83 -6.28 -7.05
C GLU A 272 -21.57 -7.17 -7.10
N GLN A 273 -20.39 -6.56 -6.89
CA GLN A 273 -19.13 -7.31 -6.87
C GLN A 273 -19.09 -8.27 -5.69
N LEU A 274 -19.48 -7.81 -4.49
CA LEU A 274 -19.50 -8.66 -3.29
C LEU A 274 -20.44 -9.85 -3.45
N SER A 275 -21.63 -9.62 -3.99
CA SER A 275 -22.63 -10.66 -4.26
C SER A 275 -22.11 -11.69 -5.27
N LYS A 276 -21.39 -11.24 -6.31
CA LYS A 276 -20.73 -12.15 -7.25
C LYS A 276 -19.62 -12.98 -6.61
N TYR A 277 -18.79 -12.36 -5.77
CA TYR A 277 -17.76 -13.08 -5.03
C TYR A 277 -18.36 -14.17 -4.11
N GLN A 278 -19.43 -13.84 -3.38
CA GLN A 278 -20.15 -14.78 -2.51
C GLN A 278 -20.77 -15.95 -3.31
N ALA A 279 -21.42 -15.65 -4.44
CA ALA A 279 -22.02 -16.69 -5.30
C ALA A 279 -20.99 -17.65 -5.92
N LEU A 280 -19.71 -17.25 -5.99
CA LEU A 280 -18.61 -18.04 -6.56
C LEU A 280 -17.73 -18.70 -5.48
N GLU A 281 -18.04 -18.57 -4.19
CA GLU A 281 -17.20 -19.02 -3.08
C GLU A 281 -16.82 -20.52 -3.19
N ASP A 282 -17.79 -21.36 -3.55
CA ASP A 282 -17.60 -22.81 -3.71
C ASP A 282 -16.95 -23.21 -5.05
N ASN A 283 -16.63 -22.25 -5.92
CA ASN A 283 -15.94 -22.48 -7.19
C ASN A 283 -14.67 -21.62 -7.31
N PRO A 284 -13.53 -22.06 -6.73
CA PRO A 284 -12.29 -21.29 -6.70
C PRO A 284 -11.76 -20.87 -8.07
N LYS A 285 -11.98 -21.68 -9.12
CA LYS A 285 -11.55 -21.34 -10.49
C LYS A 285 -12.39 -20.20 -11.05
N ALA A 286 -13.71 -20.25 -10.87
CA ALA A 286 -14.61 -19.20 -11.34
C ALA A 286 -14.42 -17.90 -10.55
N LEU A 287 -14.23 -17.98 -9.22
CA LEU A 287 -13.90 -16.82 -8.40
C LEU A 287 -12.61 -16.15 -8.84
N GLN A 288 -11.55 -16.94 -9.08
CA GLN A 288 -10.28 -16.42 -9.59
C GLN A 288 -10.45 -15.73 -10.95
N ALA A 289 -11.17 -16.36 -11.89
CA ALA A 289 -11.43 -15.77 -13.19
C ALA A 289 -12.17 -14.43 -13.07
N TYR A 290 -13.21 -14.37 -12.23
CA TYR A 290 -13.94 -13.14 -11.95
C TYR A 290 -13.06 -12.05 -11.32
N ALA A 291 -12.20 -12.42 -10.37
CA ALA A 291 -11.29 -11.46 -9.73
C ALA A 291 -10.30 -10.85 -10.73
N VAL A 292 -9.74 -11.67 -11.61
CA VAL A 292 -8.82 -11.21 -12.67
C VAL A 292 -9.57 -10.32 -13.67
N GLU A 293 -10.72 -10.77 -14.16
CA GLU A 293 -11.55 -10.01 -15.11
C GLU A 293 -11.93 -8.63 -14.56
N ASN A 294 -12.37 -8.57 -13.31
CA ASN A 294 -12.76 -7.33 -12.66
C ASN A 294 -11.58 -6.36 -12.50
N ALA A 295 -10.41 -6.87 -12.09
CA ALA A 295 -9.19 -6.07 -12.00
C ALA A 295 -8.74 -5.55 -13.38
N VAL A 296 -8.77 -6.40 -14.42
CA VAL A 296 -8.43 -6.00 -15.80
C VAL A 296 -9.40 -4.93 -16.30
N LYS A 297 -10.71 -5.09 -16.06
CA LYS A 297 -11.73 -4.10 -16.43
C LYS A 297 -11.48 -2.75 -15.76
N MET A 298 -11.20 -2.75 -14.45
CA MET A 298 -10.88 -1.54 -13.71
C MET A 298 -9.64 -0.85 -14.26
N VAL A 299 -8.54 -1.60 -14.44
CA VAL A 299 -7.27 -1.04 -14.96
C VAL A 299 -7.47 -0.43 -16.34
N LYS A 300 -8.15 -1.12 -17.27
CA LYS A 300 -8.46 -0.60 -18.62
C LYS A 300 -9.25 0.70 -18.56
N LEU A 301 -10.31 0.74 -17.76
CA LEU A 301 -11.16 1.93 -17.60
C LEU A 301 -10.35 3.13 -17.08
N LEU A 302 -9.49 2.91 -16.10
CA LEU A 302 -8.64 3.96 -15.53
C LEU A 302 -7.61 4.49 -16.54
N LEU A 303 -7.00 3.59 -17.33
CA LEU A 303 -6.07 3.98 -18.40
C LEU A 303 -6.76 4.80 -19.51
N GLU A 304 -8.04 4.53 -19.77
CA GLU A 304 -8.86 5.24 -20.77
C GLU A 304 -9.50 6.54 -20.23
N SER A 305 -9.35 6.85 -18.93
CA SER A 305 -10.03 7.98 -18.26
C SER A 305 -9.51 9.37 -18.63
N ASN A 306 -8.39 9.47 -19.37
CA ASN A 306 -7.68 10.73 -19.68
C ASN A 306 -7.26 11.55 -18.43
N LEU A 307 -7.03 10.90 -17.29
CA LEU A 307 -6.61 11.53 -16.02
C LEU A 307 -5.13 11.29 -15.65
N ASP A 308 -4.30 10.96 -16.64
CA ASP A 308 -2.88 10.63 -16.46
C ASP A 308 -2.62 9.45 -15.48
N ILE A 309 -3.56 8.51 -15.43
CA ILE A 309 -3.48 7.29 -14.61
C ILE A 309 -2.85 6.18 -15.45
N TYR A 310 -1.54 5.98 -15.28
CA TYR A 310 -0.79 4.93 -15.99
C TYR A 310 -0.04 3.97 -15.06
N GLY A 311 0.05 4.30 -13.78
CA GLY A 311 0.79 3.56 -12.77
C GLY A 311 -0.11 2.83 -11.79
N PHE A 312 0.21 1.57 -11.51
CA PHE A 312 -0.53 0.73 -10.57
C PHE A 312 0.38 0.11 -9.50
N GLN A 313 -0.12 -0.01 -8.28
CA GLN A 313 0.55 -0.70 -7.18
C GLN A 313 -0.29 -1.94 -6.83
N PHE A 314 0.25 -3.12 -7.07
CA PHE A 314 -0.45 -4.36 -6.71
C PHE A 314 -0.12 -4.78 -5.28
N PHE A 315 -1.14 -4.82 -4.43
CA PHE A 315 -1.07 -5.38 -3.08
C PHE A 315 -1.10 -6.89 -3.17
N THR A 316 0.07 -7.52 -3.06
CA THR A 316 0.21 -8.94 -3.44
C THR A 316 -0.10 -9.90 -2.31
N MET A 317 0.06 -9.49 -1.05
CA MET A 317 0.09 -10.41 0.09
C MET A 317 1.04 -11.61 -0.13
N ASN A 318 2.14 -11.37 -0.86
CA ASN A 318 3.10 -12.37 -1.35
C ASN A 318 2.51 -13.43 -2.30
N ARG A 319 1.37 -13.15 -2.94
CA ARG A 319 0.67 -14.01 -3.92
C ARG A 319 0.60 -13.30 -5.27
N LEU A 320 1.29 -13.85 -6.26
CA LEU A 320 1.46 -13.19 -7.56
C LEU A 320 0.68 -13.81 -8.70
N LYS A 321 0.05 -14.97 -8.50
CA LYS A 321 -0.59 -15.73 -9.58
C LYS A 321 -1.60 -14.87 -10.33
N ASN A 322 -2.53 -14.25 -9.62
CA ASN A 322 -3.57 -13.43 -10.24
C ASN A 322 -3.01 -12.14 -10.83
N ILE A 323 -2.02 -11.53 -10.18
CA ILE A 323 -1.37 -10.30 -10.66
C ILE A 323 -0.70 -10.55 -12.01
N ARG A 324 0.00 -11.68 -12.17
CA ARG A 324 0.61 -12.05 -13.46
C ARG A 324 -0.42 -12.21 -14.58
N LEU A 325 -1.60 -12.76 -14.27
CA LEU A 325 -2.70 -12.86 -15.25
C LEU A 325 -3.20 -11.47 -15.65
N VAL A 326 -3.46 -10.60 -14.67
CA VAL A 326 -3.90 -9.21 -14.92
C VAL A 326 -2.86 -8.45 -15.76
N VAL A 327 -1.59 -8.45 -15.34
CA VAL A 327 -0.52 -7.72 -16.04
C VAL A 327 -0.35 -8.24 -17.46
N HIS A 328 -0.40 -9.56 -17.67
CA HIS A 328 -0.32 -10.15 -19.00
C HIS A 328 -1.46 -9.66 -19.90
N GLU A 329 -2.72 -9.70 -19.42
CA GLU A 329 -3.87 -9.22 -20.19
C GLU A 329 -3.80 -7.72 -20.51
N ILE A 330 -3.29 -6.90 -19.59
CA ILE A 330 -3.10 -5.47 -19.83
C ILE A 330 -1.98 -5.22 -20.84
N HIS A 331 -0.88 -5.97 -20.77
CA HIS A 331 0.23 -5.86 -21.72
C HIS A 331 -0.22 -6.23 -23.15
N GLU A 332 -0.95 -7.34 -23.32
CA GLU A 332 -1.53 -7.73 -24.61
C GLU A 332 -2.51 -6.68 -25.16
N TYR A 333 -3.32 -6.08 -24.28
CA TYR A 333 -4.26 -5.03 -24.65
C TYR A 333 -3.57 -3.76 -25.20
N PHE A 334 -2.42 -3.38 -24.66
CA PHE A 334 -1.64 -2.25 -25.20
C PHE A 334 -0.90 -2.60 -26.49
N ASN A 335 -0.33 -3.80 -26.58
CA ASN A 335 0.36 -4.23 -27.79
C ASN A 335 -0.58 -4.31 -29.00
N THR A 336 -1.85 -4.68 -28.78
CA THR A 336 -2.87 -4.75 -29.85
C THR A 336 -3.47 -3.39 -30.24
N LYS A 337 -3.45 -2.37 -29.37
CA LYS A 337 -3.91 -1.01 -29.69
C LYS A 337 -2.85 -0.11 -30.35
N ASN A 338 -1.57 -0.49 -30.28
CA ASN A 338 -0.45 0.24 -30.86
C ASN A 338 -0.03 -0.28 -32.27
N ILE A 339 -0.86 -1.13 -32.88
CA ILE A 339 -0.82 -1.56 -34.29
C ILE A 339 -2.04 -0.95 -34.98
#